data_AF-A0A5R2MS46-F1
#
_entry.id   AF-A0A5R2MS46-F1
#
_cell.length_a   1.000
_cell.length_b   1.000
_cell.length_c   1.000
_cell.angle_alpha   90.00
_cell.angle_beta   90.00
_cell.angle_gamma   90.00
#
_symmetry.space_group_name_H-M   'P 1'
#
loop_
_entity.id
_entity.type
_entity.pdbx_description
1 polymer ?
#
loop_
_entity_poly.entity_id
_entity_poly.type
_entity_poly.pdbx_seq_one_letter_code
_entity_poly.pdbx_strand_id
1 'polypeptide(L)'
;KRAKLTPADVDYINAHGTSTMADTIELGAVERLVGNAASKISMSSTKSSIGHLLGAAGAAEAIFSILAIRDNIAPATINLDNPERETAIHRVP
;
A
#
# COMPACT_ATOMS: atom_id res chain seq x y z
N LYS A 1 -17.06 -3.43 -2.61
CA LYS A 1 -18.46 -3.85 -2.31
C LYS A 1 -19.31 -2.74 -1.65
N ARG A 2 -19.08 -2.32 -0.39
CA ARG A 2 -19.89 -1.24 0.25
C ARG A 2 -19.68 0.14 -0.38
N ALA A 3 -18.44 0.47 -0.74
CA ALA A 3 -18.09 1.73 -1.42
C ALA A 3 -18.61 1.82 -2.87
N LYS A 4 -19.25 0.76 -3.40
CA LYS A 4 -19.68 0.66 -4.80
C LYS A 4 -18.57 0.89 -5.85
N LEU A 5 -17.32 0.69 -5.45
CA LEU A 5 -16.15 0.70 -6.32
C LEU A 5 -15.76 -0.72 -6.74
N THR A 6 -15.20 -0.80 -7.94
CA THR A 6 -14.45 -1.94 -8.46
C THR A 6 -12.98 -1.80 -8.09
N PRO A 7 -12.18 -2.88 -8.11
CA PRO A 7 -10.75 -2.77 -7.85
C PRO A 7 -10.00 -1.87 -8.85
N ALA A 8 -10.51 -1.70 -10.06
CA ALA A 8 -9.91 -0.83 -11.07
C ALA A 8 -10.14 0.66 -10.79
N ASP A 9 -11.01 1.01 -9.84
CA ASP A 9 -11.25 2.39 -9.40
C ASP A 9 -10.33 2.79 -8.23
N VAL A 10 -9.41 1.91 -7.81
CA VAL A 10 -8.45 2.17 -6.74
C VAL A 10 -7.09 2.44 -7.37
N ASP A 11 -6.56 3.64 -7.19
CA ASP A 11 -5.24 4.01 -7.72
C ASP A 11 -4.10 3.71 -6.74
N TYR A 12 -4.39 3.75 -5.44
CA TYR A 12 -3.37 3.70 -4.40
C TYR A 12 -3.79 2.91 -3.16
N ILE A 13 -2.85 2.14 -2.60
CA ILE A 13 -2.98 1.40 -1.35
C ILE A 13 -1.83 1.79 -0.39
N ASN A 14 -2.19 2.32 0.78
CA ASN A 14 -1.26 2.42 1.91
C ASN A 14 -1.36 1.12 2.73
N ALA A 15 -0.35 0.27 2.58
CA ALA A 15 -0.27 -1.05 3.16
C ALA A 15 -0.04 -1.01 4.67
N HIS A 16 -0.35 -2.12 5.34
CA HIS A 16 0.09 -2.33 6.70
C HIS A 16 1.62 -2.42 6.77
N GLY A 17 2.26 -3.21 5.88
CA GLY A 17 3.71 -3.20 5.63
C GLY A 17 4.57 -3.11 6.89
N THR A 18 4.60 -4.20 7.65
CA THR A 18 5.27 -4.28 8.97
C THR A 18 6.71 -4.75 8.89
N SER A 19 7.21 -5.05 7.69
CA SER A 19 8.51 -5.68 7.46
C SER A 19 8.62 -7.04 8.15
N THR A 20 7.53 -7.81 8.15
CA THR A 20 7.48 -9.20 8.66
C THR A 20 7.05 -10.16 7.55
N MET A 21 7.06 -11.47 7.82
CA MET A 21 6.53 -12.48 6.89
C MET A 21 5.07 -12.21 6.48
N ALA A 22 4.32 -11.40 7.25
CA ALA A 22 2.96 -11.02 6.90
C ALA A 22 2.88 -10.13 5.65
N ASP A 23 3.97 -9.45 5.25
CA ASP A 23 3.96 -8.52 4.12
C ASP A 23 3.77 -9.27 2.78
N THR A 24 4.30 -10.50 2.64
CA THR A 24 4.03 -11.34 1.45
C THR A 24 2.60 -11.84 1.42
N ILE A 25 2.01 -12.11 2.58
CA ILE A 25 0.60 -12.49 2.74
C ILE A 25 -0.30 -11.30 2.37
N GLU A 26 0.02 -10.10 2.87
CA GLU A 26 -0.70 -8.87 2.55
C GLU A 26 -0.65 -8.59 1.05
N LEU A 27 0.54 -8.64 0.44
CA LEU A 27 0.72 -8.44 -0.99
C LEU A 27 -0.08 -9.46 -1.82
N GLY A 28 0.00 -10.74 -1.47
CA GLY A 28 -0.77 -11.79 -2.16
C GLY A 28 -2.29 -11.64 -2.01
N ALA A 29 -2.75 -11.17 -0.85
CA ALA A 29 -4.17 -10.88 -0.63
C ALA A 29 -4.64 -9.69 -1.49
N VAL A 30 -3.84 -8.63 -1.60
CA VAL A 30 -4.11 -7.49 -2.48
C VAL A 30 -4.14 -7.95 -3.93
N GLU A 31 -3.12 -8.66 -4.42
CA GLU A 31 -3.07 -9.17 -5.80
C GLU A 31 -4.31 -10.01 -6.15
N ARG A 32 -4.72 -10.91 -5.25
CA ARG A 32 -5.92 -11.72 -5.44
C ARG A 32 -7.20 -10.88 -5.47
N LEU A 33 -7.27 -9.81 -4.68
CA LEU A 33 -8.44 -8.92 -4.64
C LEU A 33 -8.55 -8.08 -5.91
N VAL A 34 -7.41 -7.57 -6.40
CA VAL A 34 -7.38 -6.60 -7.51
C VAL A 34 -7.28 -7.26 -8.87
N GLY A 35 -6.76 -8.49 -8.93
CA GLY A 35 -6.65 -9.29 -10.14
C GLY A 35 -5.95 -8.53 -11.26
N ASN A 36 -6.62 -8.42 -12.41
CA ASN A 36 -6.08 -7.76 -13.61
C ASN A 36 -5.78 -6.25 -13.42
N ALA A 37 -6.24 -5.62 -12.33
CA ALA A 37 -5.93 -4.23 -12.03
C ALA A 37 -4.58 -4.04 -11.33
N ALA A 38 -3.90 -5.11 -10.91
CA ALA A 38 -2.67 -5.04 -10.11
C ALA A 38 -1.62 -4.08 -10.69
N SER A 39 -1.37 -4.14 -12.00
CA SER A 39 -0.36 -3.31 -12.68
C SER A 39 -0.69 -1.82 -12.78
N LYS A 40 -1.91 -1.42 -12.43
CA LYS A 40 -2.33 -0.01 -12.41
C LYS A 40 -2.35 0.58 -11.00
N ILE A 41 -2.15 -0.25 -9.98
CA ILE A 41 -2.23 0.16 -8.58
C ILE A 41 -0.84 0.49 -8.07
N SER A 42 -0.72 1.66 -7.46
CA SER A 42 0.43 2.01 -6.64
C SER A 42 0.24 1.54 -5.20
N MET A 43 1.29 1.03 -4.58
CA MET A 43 1.25 0.56 -3.19
C MET A 43 2.47 1.04 -2.43
N SER A 44 2.28 1.55 -1.21
CA SER A 44 3.38 1.93 -0.32
C SER A 44 3.09 1.58 1.13
N SER A 45 4.07 1.71 2.05
CA SER A 45 3.83 1.70 3.50
C SER A 45 4.49 2.89 4.18
N THR A 46 3.68 3.73 4.82
CA THR A 46 4.19 4.87 5.61
C THR A 46 5.05 4.46 6.80
N LYS A 47 4.90 3.22 7.31
CA LYS A 47 5.73 2.70 8.40
C LYS A 47 7.21 2.62 8.03
N SER A 48 7.53 2.53 6.73
CA SER A 48 8.92 2.58 6.25
C SER A 48 9.65 3.86 6.68
N SER A 49 8.92 4.98 6.76
CA SER A 49 9.48 6.30 7.06
C SER A 49 9.40 6.68 8.53
N ILE A 50 8.32 6.29 9.22
CA ILE A 50 8.02 6.76 10.60
C ILE A 50 7.93 5.64 11.64
N GLY A 51 8.16 4.39 11.24
CA GLY A 51 8.03 3.22 12.10
C GLY A 51 6.58 2.84 12.40
N HIS A 52 6.41 1.77 13.18
CA HIS A 52 5.09 1.31 13.59
C HIS A 52 4.58 2.07 14.82
N LEU A 53 3.71 3.05 14.60
CA LEU A 53 3.13 3.89 15.67
C LEU A 53 2.06 3.19 16.55
N LEU A 54 2.07 1.86 16.60
CA LEU A 54 1.14 1.03 17.38
C LEU A 54 -0.33 1.49 17.18
N GLY A 55 -1.03 1.86 18.25
CA GLY A 55 -2.43 2.29 18.21
C GLY A 55 -2.69 3.54 17.35
N ALA A 56 -1.67 4.33 17.03
CA ALA A 56 -1.78 5.50 16.16
C ALA A 56 -1.52 5.21 14.68
N ALA A 57 -1.10 3.99 14.31
CA ALA A 57 -0.71 3.66 12.93
C ALA A 57 -1.84 3.94 11.92
N GLY A 58 -3.06 3.49 12.20
CA GLY A 58 -4.18 3.69 11.29
C GLY A 58 -4.56 5.17 11.08
N ALA A 59 -4.41 6.01 12.11
CA ALA A 59 -4.66 7.44 11.98
C ALA A 59 -3.59 8.12 11.10
N ALA A 60 -2.31 7.81 11.32
CA ALA A 60 -1.23 8.32 10.49
C ALA A 60 -1.40 7.87 9.03
N GLU A 61 -1.68 6.59 8.78
CA GLU A 61 -1.89 6.02 7.44
C GLU A 61 -3.08 6.65 6.72
N ALA A 62 -4.18 6.92 7.42
CA ALA A 62 -5.33 7.62 6.89
C ALA A 62 -4.98 9.06 6.50
N ILE A 63 -4.24 9.80 7.35
CA ILE A 63 -3.78 11.16 7.04
C ILE A 63 -2.92 11.15 5.78
N PHE A 64 -1.93 10.26 5.69
CA PHE A 64 -1.08 10.16 4.49
C PHE A 64 -1.87 9.76 3.24
N SER A 65 -2.91 8.93 3.37
CA SER A 65 -3.77 8.58 2.23
C SER A 65 -4.61 9.77 1.77
N ILE A 66 -5.10 10.61 2.69
CA ILE A 66 -5.77 11.87 2.37
C ILE A 66 -4.80 12.85 1.70
N LEU A 67 -3.56 12.96 2.21
CA LEU A 67 -2.52 13.79 1.59
C LEU A 67 -2.18 13.30 0.18
N ALA A 68 -2.13 11.98 -0.04
CA ALA A 68 -1.89 11.42 -1.37
C ALA A 68 -2.99 11.81 -2.36
N ILE A 69 -4.26 11.82 -1.93
CA ILE A 69 -5.39 12.29 -2.75
C ILE A 69 -5.28 13.80 -2.98
N ARG A 70 -5.01 14.59 -1.93
CA ARG A 70 -4.93 16.05 -1.99
C ARG A 70 -3.83 16.52 -2.93
N ASP A 71 -2.66 15.91 -2.83
CA ASP A 71 -1.45 16.34 -3.52
C ASP A 71 -1.23 15.56 -4.82
N ASN A 72 -2.03 14.53 -5.08
CA ASN A 72 -1.90 13.61 -6.21
C ASN A 72 -0.51 12.96 -6.30
N ILE A 73 0.07 12.64 -5.13
CA ILE A 73 1.40 12.05 -4.98
C ILE A 73 1.31 10.91 -3.97
N ALA A 74 1.67 9.69 -4.39
CA ALA A 74 1.79 8.57 -3.46
C ALA A 74 3.11 8.68 -2.68
N PRO A 75 3.11 8.46 -1.35
CA PRO A 75 4.35 8.45 -0.57
C PRO A 75 5.23 7.24 -0.93
N ALA A 76 6.54 7.45 -0.83
CA ALA A 76 7.57 6.44 -1.06
C ALA A 76 7.56 5.33 0.00
N THR A 77 7.90 4.11 -0.40
CA THR A 77 8.32 3.05 0.52
C THR A 77 9.83 3.00 0.57
N ILE A 78 10.41 3.55 1.63
CA ILE A 78 11.85 3.53 1.81
C ILE A 78 12.34 2.18 2.38
N ASN A 79 13.63 1.89 2.24
CA ASN A 79 14.28 0.67 2.73
C ASN A 79 13.80 -0.65 2.08
N LEU A 80 13.31 -0.61 0.83
CA LEU A 80 12.87 -1.79 0.07
C LEU A 80 13.89 -2.19 -1.01
N ASP A 81 15.06 -2.68 -0.59
CA ASP A 81 16.17 -2.96 -1.52
C ASP A 81 16.18 -4.39 -2.07
N ASN A 82 15.66 -5.36 -1.31
CA ASN A 82 15.72 -6.78 -1.66
C ASN A 82 14.39 -7.50 -1.38
N PRO A 83 13.34 -7.20 -2.16
CA PRO A 83 12.00 -7.74 -1.93
C PRO A 83 11.96 -9.26 -2.04
N GLU A 84 11.20 -9.90 -1.15
CA GLU A 84 11.08 -11.36 -1.10
C GLU A 84 10.44 -11.97 -2.36
N ARG A 85 9.59 -11.19 -3.05
CA ARG A 85 8.95 -11.62 -4.30
C ARG A 85 8.67 -10.46 -5.25
N GLU A 86 8.62 -10.82 -6.53
CA GLU A 86 8.12 -9.97 -7.61
C GLU A 86 6.59 -9.86 -7.57
N THR A 87 6.10 -8.73 -8.06
CA THR A 87 4.68 -8.40 -8.13
C THR A 87 4.38 -7.52 -9.32
N ALA A 88 3.18 -7.63 -9.86
CA ALA A 88 2.69 -6.69 -10.86
C ALA A 88 2.35 -5.31 -10.26
N ILE A 89 2.12 -5.22 -8.94
CA ILE A 89 1.78 -3.98 -8.26
C ILE A 89 2.96 -3.01 -8.29
N HIS A 90 2.69 -1.75 -8.62
CA HIS A 90 3.71 -0.70 -8.62
C HIS A 90 4.03 -0.29 -7.18
N ARG A 91 5.14 -0.80 -6.63
CA ARG A 91 5.62 -0.38 -5.30
C ARG A 91 6.29 0.99 -5.44
N VAL A 92 5.75 1.98 -4.73
CA VAL A 92 6.22 3.37 -4.85
C VAL A 92 7.63 3.45 -4.25
N PRO A 93 8.66 3.83 -5.03
CA PRO A 93 10.04 3.95 -4.57
C PRO A 93 10.27 5.20 -3.72
#